data_AF-A0AAQ3N7P2-F1
#
_entry.id   AF-A0AAQ3N7P2-F1
#
_cell.length_a   1.000
_cell.length_b   1.000
_cell.length_c   1.000
_cell.angle_alpha   90.00
_cell.angle_beta   90.00
_cell.angle_gamma   90.00
#
_symmetry.space_group_name_H-M   'P 1'
#
loop_
_entity.id
_entity.type
_entity.pdbx_description
1 polymer ?
#
loop_
_entity_poly.entity_id
_entity_poly.type
_entity_poly.pdbx_seq_one_letter_code
_entity_poly.pdbx_strand_id
1 'polypeptide(L)'
;MADAKKLKDNHAWFVDTLSRFKPPNQSSKEALNSKTLKIGSHQLTVQPHLKDKALQISSILLLDEVQSYIFVERSIKHNDAVAESMAPEFLHMVSSSITLLHFCISQVLISRMIILCT
;
A
#
# COMPACT_ATOMS: atom_id res chain seq x y z
N MET A 1 20.23 -25.53 -2.55
CA MET A 1 20.52 -24.87 -3.85
C MET A 1 19.27 -24.58 -4.69
N ALA A 2 18.07 -25.04 -4.30
CA ALA A 2 16.81 -24.75 -5.01
C ALA A 2 16.31 -23.31 -4.80
N ASP A 3 16.59 -22.70 -3.64
CA ASP A 3 16.06 -21.39 -3.27
C ASP A 3 16.74 -20.23 -4.01
N ALA A 4 18.05 -20.31 -4.23
CA ALA A 4 18.80 -19.31 -4.99
C ALA A 4 18.38 -19.25 -6.46
N LYS A 5 18.05 -20.41 -7.07
CA LYS A 5 17.52 -20.47 -8.44
C LYS A 5 16.14 -19.83 -8.51
N LYS A 6 15.25 -20.17 -7.57
CA LYS A 6 13.91 -19.58 -7.49
C LYS A 6 13.93 -18.07 -7.27
N LEU A 7 14.87 -17.56 -6.47
CA LEU A 7 15.05 -16.12 -6.28
C LEU A 7 15.54 -15.44 -7.56
N LYS A 8 16.50 -16.04 -8.25
CA LYS A 8 17.03 -15.53 -9.52
C LYS A 8 15.97 -15.53 -10.62
N ASP A 9 15.17 -16.57 -10.71
CA ASP A 9 14.09 -16.71 -11.70
C ASP A 9 12.97 -15.67 -11.46
N ASN A 10 12.74 -15.27 -10.20
CA ASN A 10 11.74 -14.24 -9.84
C ASN A 10 12.31 -12.81 -9.76
N HIS A 11 13.63 -12.64 -9.90
CA HIS A 11 14.29 -11.36 -9.68
C HIS A 11 13.73 -10.24 -10.56
N ALA A 12 13.53 -10.50 -11.85
CA ALA A 12 13.02 -9.49 -12.78
C ALA A 12 11.61 -9.01 -12.39
N TRP A 13 10.73 -9.95 -12.00
CA TRP A 13 9.39 -9.63 -11.51
C TRP A 13 9.42 -8.86 -10.19
N PHE A 14 10.35 -9.20 -9.29
CA PHE A 14 10.53 -8.51 -8.03
C PHE A 14 10.99 -7.06 -8.25
N VAL A 15 12.00 -6.86 -9.09
CA VAL A 15 12.50 -5.52 -9.45
C VAL A 15 11.42 -4.70 -10.17
N ASP A 16 10.70 -5.28 -11.14
CA ASP A 16 9.57 -4.59 -11.79
C ASP A 16 8.51 -4.19 -10.77
N THR A 17 8.16 -5.09 -9.85
CA THR A 17 7.18 -4.80 -8.80
C THR A 17 7.63 -3.68 -7.88
N LEU A 18 8.88 -3.70 -7.43
CA LEU A 18 9.43 -2.64 -6.56
C LEU A 18 9.51 -1.30 -7.28
N SER A 19 9.80 -1.30 -8.59
CA SER A 19 9.91 -0.06 -9.38
C SER A 19 8.58 0.70 -9.51
N ARG A 20 7.45 0.04 -9.26
CA ARG A 20 6.10 0.65 -9.35
C ARG A 20 5.74 1.47 -8.11
N PHE A 21 6.48 1.33 -7.01
CA PHE A 21 6.32 2.21 -5.86
C PHE A 21 6.95 3.56 -6.18
N LYS A 22 6.13 4.61 -6.14
CA LYS A 22 6.54 5.96 -6.46
C LYS A 22 6.81 6.74 -5.17
N PRO A 23 7.74 7.70 -5.19
CA PRO A 23 7.90 8.63 -4.07
C PRO A 23 6.69 9.57 -3.96
N PRO A 24 6.57 10.32 -2.86
CA PRO A 24 5.51 11.32 -2.69
C PRO A 24 5.52 12.36 -3.81
N ASN A 25 4.34 12.77 -4.26
CA ASN A 25 4.17 13.65 -5.40
C ASN A 25 3.00 14.63 -5.20
N GLN A 26 3.22 15.89 -5.54
CA GLN A 26 2.20 16.93 -5.39
C GLN A 26 0.91 16.62 -6.18
N SER A 27 1.03 16.03 -7.37
CA SER A 27 -0.12 15.64 -8.19
C SER A 27 -0.93 14.51 -7.56
N SER A 28 -0.28 13.50 -6.95
CA SER A 28 -1.02 12.42 -6.27
C SER A 28 -1.62 12.89 -4.95
N LYS A 29 -0.95 13.79 -4.24
CA LYS A 29 -1.53 14.49 -3.08
C LYS A 29 -2.79 15.27 -3.44
N GLU A 30 -2.76 16.00 -4.55
CA GLU A 30 -3.90 16.77 -5.06
C GLU A 30 -5.03 15.87 -5.56
N ALA A 31 -4.70 14.71 -6.14
CA ALA A 31 -5.70 13.73 -6.56
C ALA A 31 -6.58 13.28 -5.39
N LEU A 32 -6.05 13.18 -4.17
CA LEU A 32 -6.82 12.86 -2.96
C LEU A 32 -7.79 13.97 -2.52
N ASN A 33 -7.79 15.14 -3.16
CA ASN A 33 -8.82 16.16 -2.94
C ASN A 33 -10.11 15.87 -3.72
N SER A 34 -10.05 14.97 -4.72
CA SER A 34 -11.23 14.51 -5.45
C SER A 34 -12.10 13.61 -4.57
N LYS A 35 -13.42 13.61 -4.81
CA LYS A 35 -14.35 12.64 -4.21
C LYS A 35 -14.10 11.22 -4.71
N THR A 36 -13.61 11.07 -5.95
CA THR A 36 -13.34 9.76 -6.56
C THR A 36 -11.99 9.74 -7.28
N LEU A 37 -11.27 8.62 -7.15
CA LEU A 37 -10.02 8.36 -7.86
C LEU A 37 -10.27 7.29 -8.92
N LYS A 38 -9.77 7.52 -10.14
CA LYS A 38 -9.72 6.50 -11.19
C LYS A 38 -8.32 5.91 -11.25
N ILE A 39 -8.23 4.59 -11.10
CA ILE A 39 -6.97 3.85 -11.09
C ILE A 39 -7.08 2.70 -12.08
N GLY A 40 -6.59 2.91 -13.29
CA GLY A 40 -6.84 2.00 -14.41
C GLY A 40 -8.34 1.86 -14.66
N SER A 41 -8.84 0.62 -14.64
CA SER A 41 -10.27 0.29 -14.76
C SER A 41 -11.07 0.45 -13.46
N HIS A 42 -10.42 0.71 -12.32
CA HIS A 42 -11.07 0.75 -11.01
C HIS A 42 -11.38 2.19 -10.59
N GLN A 43 -12.45 2.35 -9.81
CA GLN A 43 -12.79 3.61 -9.17
C GLN A 43 -12.83 3.43 -7.65
N LEU A 44 -12.22 4.36 -6.93
CA LEU A 44 -12.23 4.40 -5.47
C LEU A 44 -12.90 5.68 -4.99
N THR A 45 -13.76 5.57 -3.98
CA THR A 45 -14.32 6.73 -3.28
C THR A 45 -13.35 7.17 -2.19
N VAL A 46 -13.00 8.46 -2.20
CA VAL A 46 -12.10 9.04 -1.20
C VAL A 46 -12.88 9.35 0.06
N GLN A 47 -12.51 8.69 1.16
CA GLN A 47 -13.04 8.93 2.48
C GLN A 47 -12.10 9.90 3.22
N PRO A 48 -12.59 11.07 3.69
CA PRO A 48 -11.73 12.08 4.31
C PRO A 48 -10.89 11.55 5.48
N HIS A 49 -11.47 10.71 6.34
CA HIS A 49 -10.77 10.16 7.51
C HIS A 49 -9.63 9.17 7.15
N LEU A 50 -9.69 8.58 5.95
CA LEU A 50 -8.62 7.70 5.43
C LEU A 50 -7.52 8.50 4.74
N LYS A 51 -7.89 9.62 4.11
CA LYS A 51 -6.94 10.53 3.47
C LYS A 51 -5.89 11.03 4.46
N ASP A 52 -6.30 11.48 5.64
CA ASP A 52 -5.35 12.03 6.62
C ASP A 52 -4.33 10.98 7.07
N LYS A 53 -4.78 9.73 7.28
CA LYS A 53 -3.90 8.59 7.58
C LYS A 53 -2.99 8.26 6.40
N ALA A 54 -3.50 8.30 5.18
CA ALA A 54 -2.73 8.06 3.97
C ALA A 54 -1.60 9.08 3.79
N LEU A 55 -1.85 10.37 4.09
CA LEU A 55 -0.83 11.42 4.04
C LEU A 55 0.25 11.21 5.10
N GLN A 56 -0.11 10.78 6.31
CA GLN A 56 0.87 10.44 7.35
C GLN A 56 1.73 9.25 6.92
N ILE A 57 1.12 8.18 6.41
CA ILE A 57 1.86 7.00 5.91
C ILE A 57 2.76 7.36 4.74
N SER A 58 2.27 8.18 3.80
CA SER A 58 3.07 8.67 2.68
C SER A 58 4.36 9.36 3.16
N SER A 59 4.26 10.22 4.18
CA SER A 59 5.44 10.89 4.75
C SER A 59 6.40 9.94 5.48
N ILE A 60 5.88 8.89 6.14
CA ILE A 60 6.71 7.95 6.91
C ILE A 60 7.41 6.95 5.98
N LEU A 61 6.70 6.47 4.95
CA LEU A 61 7.18 5.43 4.04
C LEU A 61 7.82 5.97 2.77
N LEU A 62 7.78 7.29 2.58
CA LEU A 62 8.19 7.94 1.34
C LEU A 62 7.49 7.29 0.13
N LEU A 63 6.18 7.08 0.27
CA LEU A 63 5.34 6.43 -0.72
C LEU A 63 4.34 7.43 -1.29
N ASP A 64 4.06 7.35 -2.58
CA ASP A 64 3.02 8.12 -3.27
C ASP A 64 1.70 8.13 -2.49
N GLU A 65 1.07 9.30 -2.44
CA GLU A 65 -0.11 9.57 -1.63
C GLU A 65 -1.31 8.69 -2.04
N VAL A 66 -1.48 8.43 -3.35
CA VAL A 66 -2.55 7.54 -3.84
C VAL A 66 -2.23 6.09 -3.50
N GLN A 67 -0.97 5.65 -3.64
CA GLN A 67 -0.56 4.30 -3.23
C GLN A 67 -0.72 4.09 -1.72
N SER A 68 -0.39 5.10 -0.91
CA SER A 68 -0.60 5.11 0.54
C SER A 68 -2.08 5.08 0.90
N TYR A 69 -2.95 5.76 0.14
CA TYR A 69 -4.40 5.71 0.33
C TYR A 69 -4.97 4.31 0.07
N ILE A 70 -4.55 3.68 -1.02
CA ILE A 70 -4.93 2.28 -1.33
C ILE A 70 -4.49 1.34 -0.21
N PHE A 71 -3.31 1.55 0.36
CA PHE A 71 -2.80 0.74 1.47
C PHE A 71 -3.72 0.87 2.70
N VAL A 72 -4.03 2.09 3.14
CA VAL A 72 -4.94 2.34 4.27
C VAL A 72 -6.33 1.74 4.03
N GLU A 73 -6.91 2.01 2.86
CA GLU A 73 -8.27 1.58 2.53
C GLU A 73 -8.41 0.06 2.54
N ARG A 74 -7.41 -0.66 2.01
CA ARG A 74 -7.38 -2.13 2.02
C ARG A 74 -7.08 -2.70 3.39
N SER A 75 -6.17 -2.10 4.16
CA SER A 75 -5.87 -2.55 5.52
C SER A 75 -7.08 -2.48 6.43
N ILE A 76 -7.97 -1.50 6.24
CA ILE A 76 -9.18 -1.36 7.05
C ILE A 76 -10.27 -2.33 6.59
N LYS A 77 -10.51 -2.46 5.28
CA LYS A 77 -11.44 -3.46 4.73
C LYS A 77 -11.11 -4.89 5.14
N HIS A 78 -9.83 -5.21 5.29
CA HIS A 78 -9.38 -6.52 5.75
C HIS A 78 -9.41 -6.66 7.30
N ASN A 79 -9.52 -5.55 8.03
CA ASN A 79 -9.55 -5.50 9.50
C ASN A 79 -10.94 -5.14 10.08
N ASP A 80 -12.04 -5.33 9.35
CA ASP A 80 -13.40 -5.13 9.87
C ASP A 80 -13.74 -6.02 11.10
N ALA A 81 -12.86 -6.92 11.53
CA ALA A 81 -12.93 -7.61 12.82
C ALA A 81 -12.25 -6.86 14.01
N VAL A 82 -11.46 -5.80 13.76
CA VAL A 82 -10.58 -5.14 14.77
C VAL A 82 -10.55 -3.60 14.60
N ALA A 83 -11.50 -3.02 13.86
CA ALA A 83 -11.40 -1.63 13.38
C ALA A 83 -11.59 -0.54 14.45
N GLU A 84 -12.12 -0.82 15.65
CA GLU A 84 -12.39 0.22 16.66
C GLU A 84 -11.20 0.58 17.57
N SER A 85 -10.11 -0.21 17.61
CA SER A 85 -9.04 -0.03 18.62
C SER A 85 -7.65 0.39 18.09
N MET A 86 -7.44 0.39 16.77
CA MET A 86 -6.08 0.25 16.19
C MET A 86 -5.36 1.56 15.81
N ALA A 87 -5.80 2.73 16.25
CA ALA A 87 -5.16 3.99 15.85
C ALA A 87 -3.70 4.17 16.37
N PRO A 88 -3.36 3.81 17.63
CA PRO A 88 -1.98 3.91 18.13
C PRO A 88 -1.10 2.73 17.68
N GLU A 89 -1.68 1.53 17.62
CA GLU A 89 -0.96 0.29 17.34
C GLU A 89 -0.54 0.17 15.87
N PHE A 90 -1.35 0.72 14.95
CA PHE A 90 -1.00 0.78 13.54
C PHE A 90 0.25 1.64 13.29
N LEU A 91 0.39 2.77 13.98
CA LEU A 91 1.60 3.61 13.91
C LEU A 91 2.81 2.93 14.57
N HIS A 92 2.59 2.18 15.65
CA HIS A 92 3.63 1.41 16.33
C HIS A 92 4.14 0.24 15.47
N MET A 93 3.24 -0.41 14.71
CA MET A 93 3.56 -1.43 13.71
C MET A 93 4.30 -0.83 12.50
N VAL A 94 3.99 0.42 12.15
CA VAL A 94 4.65 1.18 11.08
C VAL A 94 6.08 1.62 11.45
N SER A 95 6.38 1.82 12.75
CA SER A 95 7.70 2.24 13.26
C SER A 95 8.81 1.16 13.14
N SER A 96 8.45 -0.10 12.88
CA SER A 96 9.42 -1.21 12.68
C SER A 96 9.83 -1.32 11.21
N SER A 97 10.57 -0.31 10.73
CA SER A 97 10.71 0.06 9.31
C SER A 97 11.28 -1.00 8.34
N ILE A 98 11.94 -2.05 8.81
CA ILE A 98 12.45 -3.15 7.94
C ILE A 98 11.40 -4.26 7.74
N THR A 99 10.66 -4.60 8.80
CA THR A 99 9.61 -5.62 8.73
C THR A 99 8.40 -5.09 7.97
N LEU A 100 8.11 -3.79 8.07
CA LEU A 100 7.05 -3.15 7.32
C LEU A 100 7.35 -3.09 5.81
N LEU A 101 8.60 -2.86 5.37
CA LEU A 101 8.92 -2.96 3.95
C LEU A 101 8.68 -4.38 3.42
N HIS A 102 9.07 -5.41 4.18
CA HIS A 102 8.74 -6.80 3.85
C HIS A 102 7.23 -7.08 3.91
N PHE A 103 6.48 -6.46 4.81
CA PHE A 103 5.02 -6.56 4.91
C PHE A 103 4.29 -5.78 3.81
N CYS A 104 4.79 -4.61 3.40
CA CYS A 104 4.25 -3.81 2.29
C CYS A 104 4.51 -4.50 0.96
N ILE A 105 5.70 -5.09 0.79
CA ILE A 105 5.98 -5.97 -0.34
C ILE A 105 5.03 -7.17 -0.28
N SER A 106 4.94 -7.89 0.85
CA SER A 106 4.06 -9.07 0.92
C SER A 106 2.57 -8.75 0.74
N GLN A 107 2.06 -7.64 1.28
CA GLN A 107 0.67 -7.21 1.12
C GLN A 107 0.34 -6.71 -0.28
N VAL A 108 1.28 -6.04 -0.96
CA VAL A 108 1.10 -5.66 -2.37
C VAL A 108 1.17 -6.88 -3.28
N LEU A 109 1.99 -7.88 -2.93
CA LEU A 109 2.03 -9.17 -3.61
C LEU A 109 0.73 -9.98 -3.37
N ILE A 110 0.21 -10.01 -2.15
CA ILE A 110 -1.05 -10.69 -1.78
C ILE A 110 -2.26 -10.01 -2.42
N SER A 111 -2.32 -8.67 -2.37
CA SER A 111 -3.39 -7.88 -3.00
C SER A 111 -3.41 -8.07 -4.53
N ARG A 112 -2.26 -8.33 -5.16
CA ARG A 112 -2.19 -8.64 -6.60
C ARG A 112 -2.43 -10.11 -6.92
N MET A 113 -2.13 -11.06 -6.03
CA MET A 113 -2.58 -12.45 -6.21
C MET A 113 -4.11 -12.56 -6.19
N ILE A 114 -4.80 -11.73 -5.40
CA ILE A 114 -6.27 -11.69 -5.39
C ILE A 114 -6.82 -11.09 -6.69
N ILE A 115 -6.19 -10.04 -7.25
CA ILE A 115 -6.60 -9.42 -8.52
C ILE A 115 -6.27 -10.28 -9.76
N LEU A 116 -5.29 -11.20 -9.67
CA LEU A 116 -4.96 -12.14 -10.75
C LEU A 116 -5.75 -13.46 -10.68
N CYS A 117 -6.47 -13.72 -9.59
CA CYS A 117 -7.30 -14.91 -9.37
C CYS A 117 -8.82 -14.64 -9.46
N THR A 118 -9.22 -13.44 -9.92
CA THR A 118 -10.60 -13.10 -10.33
C THR A 118 -10.55 -12.42 -11.69
#